data_AF-A0A968KW78-F1
#
_entry.id   AF-A0A968KW78-F1
#
_cell.length_a   1.000
_cell.length_b   1.000
_cell.length_c   1.000
_cell.angle_alpha   90.00
_cell.angle_beta   90.00
_cell.angle_gamma   90.00
#
_symmetry.space_group_name_H-M   'P 1'
#
loop_
_entity.id
_entity.type
_entity.pdbx_description
1 polymer ?
#
loop_
_entity_poly.entity_id
_entity_poly.type
_entity_poly.pdbx_seq_one_letter_code
_entity_poly.pdbx_strand_id
1 'polypeptide(L)'
;MNRLGLFLSDMLLYSERRSAFLEWLLFVSLFFIFDFLLNIFLMNVIGFFNLITLLLVLHFSYFIWLKAVLSKDGDKIQRMLRDGRYDERQFKVFLSRFIPAIFLLSPGVGGMGIGFILVFILARPLGALMTYRAKIDWQSVYEILRLEQERV
;
A
#
# COMPACT_ATOMS: atom_id res chain seq x y z
N MET A 1 -25.33 -0.34 -7.90
CA MET A 1 -24.33 -0.77 -8.90
C MET A 1 -22.96 -0.84 -8.23
N ASN A 2 -22.29 -2.00 -8.30
CA ASN A 2 -21.05 -2.26 -7.57
C ASN A 2 -19.89 -1.47 -8.20
N ARG A 3 -19.31 -0.48 -7.49
CA ARG A 3 -18.25 0.40 -8.03
C ARG A 3 -17.05 -0.38 -8.56
N LEU A 4 -16.78 -1.55 -7.98
CA LEU A 4 -15.75 -2.48 -8.41
C LEU A 4 -16.05 -3.11 -9.78
N GLY A 5 -17.32 -3.45 -10.05
CA GLY A 5 -17.74 -4.02 -11.33
C GLY A 5 -17.67 -3.01 -12.48
N LEU A 6 -17.97 -1.74 -12.21
CA LEU A 6 -17.83 -0.63 -13.16
C LEU A 6 -16.36 -0.35 -13.50
N PHE A 7 -15.47 -0.40 -12.50
CA PHE A 7 -14.02 -0.27 -12.70
C PHE A 7 -13.45 -1.44 -13.53
N LEU A 8 -13.88 -2.68 -13.23
CA LEU A 8 -13.48 -3.87 -13.99
C LEU A 8 -14.01 -3.84 -15.43
N SER A 9 -15.24 -3.36 -15.67
CA SER A 9 -15.77 -3.22 -17.02
C SER A 9 -15.04 -2.13 -17.82
N ASP A 10 -14.73 -0.99 -17.19
CA ASP A 10 -13.98 0.10 -17.83
C ASP A 10 -12.54 -0.34 -18.15
N MET A 11 -11.92 -1.15 -17.29
CA MET A 11 -10.61 -1.78 -17.56
C MET A 11 -10.64 -2.80 -18.70
N LEU A 12 -11.74 -3.54 -18.90
CA LEU A 12 -11.87 -4.51 -19.99
C LEU A 12 -12.07 -3.84 -21.36
N LEU A 13 -12.73 -2.67 -21.37
CA LEU A 13 -13.10 -1.92 -22.57
C LEU A 13 -11.93 -1.12 -23.19
N TYR A 14 -10.97 -0.64 -22.39
CA TYR A 14 -9.84 0.15 -22.89
C TYR A 14 -8.53 -0.66 -22.89
N SER A 15 -8.01 -0.95 -24.09
CA SER A 15 -6.83 -1.81 -24.31
C SER A 15 -5.56 -1.34 -23.59
N GLU A 16 -5.29 -0.03 -23.57
CA GLU A 16 -4.10 0.53 -22.90
C GLU A 16 -4.17 0.39 -21.38
N ARG A 17 -5.34 0.67 -20.78
CA ARG A 17 -5.57 0.52 -19.33
C ARG A 17 -5.52 -0.95 -18.91
N ARG A 18 -6.02 -1.84 -19.77
CA ARG A 18 -5.92 -3.30 -19.60
C ARG A 18 -4.47 -3.78 -19.61
N SER A 19 -3.65 -3.32 -20.56
CA SER A 19 -2.23 -3.71 -20.64
C SER A 19 -1.48 -3.29 -19.39
N ALA A 20 -1.60 -2.01 -18.99
CA ALA A 20 -0.93 -1.50 -17.80
C ALA A 20 -1.36 -2.25 -16.53
N PHE A 21 -2.63 -2.63 -16.40
CA PHE A 21 -3.11 -3.43 -15.28
C PHE A 21 -2.54 -4.86 -15.30
N LEU A 22 -2.55 -5.53 -16.45
CA LEU A 22 -1.97 -6.87 -16.60
C LEU A 22 -0.46 -6.88 -16.36
N GLU A 23 0.26 -5.86 -16.81
CA GLU A 23 1.69 -5.66 -16.53
C GLU A 23 1.93 -5.49 -15.03
N TRP A 24 1.08 -4.72 -14.34
CA TRP A 24 1.19 -4.54 -12.89
C TRP A 24 0.91 -5.85 -12.15
N LEU A 25 -0.12 -6.59 -12.56
CA LEU A 25 -0.47 -7.87 -11.99
C LEU A 25 0.60 -8.93 -12.24
N LEU A 26 1.20 -8.93 -13.43
CA LEU A 26 2.35 -9.76 -13.78
C LEU A 26 3.57 -9.40 -12.94
N PHE A 27 3.89 -8.11 -12.78
CA PHE A 27 5.00 -7.64 -11.95
C PHE A 27 4.85 -8.11 -10.50
N VAL A 28 3.66 -7.91 -9.93
CA VAL A 28 3.35 -8.38 -8.57
C VAL A 28 3.47 -9.90 -8.48
N SER A 29 2.95 -10.64 -9.46
CA SER A 29 2.99 -12.11 -9.46
C SER A 29 4.42 -12.63 -9.56
N LEU A 30 5.25 -12.06 -10.45
CA LEU A 30 6.67 -12.39 -10.57
C LEU A 30 7.41 -12.10 -9.26
N PHE A 31 7.09 -10.96 -8.63
CA PHE A 31 7.66 -10.62 -7.33
C PHE A 31 7.38 -11.70 -6.28
N PHE A 32 6.12 -12.14 -6.15
CA PHE A 32 5.75 -13.23 -5.24
C PHE A 32 6.51 -14.53 -5.53
N ILE A 33 6.67 -14.87 -6.82
CA ILE A 33 7.44 -16.05 -7.22
C ILE A 33 8.89 -15.93 -6.77
N PHE A 34 9.54 -14.79 -7.00
CA PHE A 34 10.91 -14.56 -6.54
C PHE A 34 11.05 -14.62 -5.02
N ASP A 35 10.10 -14.04 -4.28
CA ASP A 35 10.09 -14.06 -2.82
C ASP A 35 9.90 -15.51 -2.29
N PHE A 36 9.05 -16.29 -2.95
CA PHE A 36 8.87 -17.71 -2.66
C PHE A 36 10.14 -18.53 -2.93
N LEU A 37 10.79 -18.33 -4.09
CA LEU A 37 12.06 -18.98 -4.43
C LEU A 37 13.17 -18.61 -3.45
N LEU A 38 13.23 -17.35 -3.02
CA LEU A 38 14.17 -16.89 -1.99
C LEU A 38 13.92 -17.62 -0.67
N ASN A 39 12.68 -17.76 -0.23
CA ASN A 39 12.36 -18.50 0.98
C ASN A 39 12.78 -19.97 0.88
N ILE A 40 12.54 -20.64 -0.25
CA ILE A 40 13.02 -22.01 -0.48
C ILE A 40 14.55 -22.08 -0.38
N PHE A 41 15.24 -21.12 -0.99
CA PHE A 41 16.69 -21.06 -0.92
C PHE A 41 17.18 -20.88 0.53
N LEU A 42 16.61 -19.92 1.27
CA LEU A 42 16.96 -19.65 2.66
C LEU A 42 16.61 -20.81 3.59
N MET A 43 15.56 -21.57 3.29
CA MET A 43 15.17 -22.76 4.03
C MET A 43 16.28 -23.81 4.06
N ASN A 44 17.03 -23.95 2.96
CA ASN A 44 18.18 -24.86 2.87
C ASN A 44 19.39 -24.40 3.69
N VAL A 45 19.51 -23.09 3.95
CA VAL A 45 20.65 -22.50 4.66
C VAL A 45 20.38 -22.41 6.17
N ILE A 46 19.20 -21.93 6.56
CA ILE A 46 18.86 -21.58 7.94
C ILE A 46 18.05 -22.71 8.62
N GLY A 47 17.45 -23.60 7.82
CA GLY A 47 16.56 -24.66 8.27
C GLY A 47 15.10 -24.20 8.33
N PHE A 48 14.19 -25.15 8.10
CA PHE A 48 12.75 -24.91 7.99
C PHE A 48 12.13 -24.20 9.20
N PHE A 49 12.31 -24.72 10.41
CA PHE A 49 11.70 -24.16 11.61
C PHE A 49 12.24 -22.76 11.96
N ASN A 50 13.54 -22.54 11.74
CA ASN A 50 14.16 -21.24 11.95
C ASN A 50 13.62 -20.21 10.96
N LEU A 51 13.50 -20.58 9.68
CA LEU A 51 12.93 -19.70 8.66
C LEU A 51 11.47 -19.37 8.96
N ILE A 52 10.62 -20.35 9.28
CA ILE A 52 9.22 -20.10 9.61
C ILE A 52 9.09 -19.17 10.82
N THR A 53 9.87 -19.42 11.88
CA THR A 53 9.86 -18.56 13.06
C THR A 53 10.28 -17.14 12.70
N LEU A 54 11.35 -16.99 11.91
CA LEU A 54 11.81 -15.69 11.43
C LEU A 54 10.74 -14.98 10.60
N LEU A 55 10.11 -15.67 9.65
CA LEU A 55 9.05 -15.11 8.81
C LEU A 55 7.86 -14.66 9.65
N LEU A 56 7.40 -15.48 10.61
CA LEU A 56 6.30 -15.11 11.51
C LEU A 56 6.63 -13.88 12.36
N VAL A 57 7.82 -13.83 12.96
CA VAL A 57 8.26 -12.70 13.79
C VAL A 57 8.38 -11.43 12.94
N LEU A 58 9.01 -11.51 11.77
CA LEU A 58 9.16 -10.38 10.87
C LEU A 58 7.79 -9.91 10.36
N HIS A 59 6.90 -10.83 10.01
CA HIS A 59 5.59 -10.51 9.47
C HIS A 59 4.71 -9.83 10.52
N PHE A 60 4.69 -10.38 11.73
CA PHE A 60 3.98 -9.78 12.85
C PHE A 60 4.54 -8.40 13.22
N SER A 61 5.86 -8.25 13.25
CA SER A 61 6.52 -6.97 13.52
C SER A 61 6.20 -5.94 12.43
N TYR A 62 6.22 -6.34 11.17
CA TYR A 62 5.87 -5.50 10.03
C TYR A 62 4.39 -5.06 10.09
N PHE A 63 3.49 -5.98 10.43
CA PHE A 63 2.07 -5.67 10.63
C PHE A 63 1.84 -4.65 11.74
N ILE A 64 2.43 -4.87 12.93
CA ILE A 64 2.34 -3.93 14.06
C ILE A 64 2.86 -2.56 13.65
N TRP A 65 4.02 -2.54 13.00
CA TRP A 65 4.65 -1.31 12.56
C TRP A 65 3.78 -0.55 11.55
N LEU A 66 3.26 -1.23 10.52
CA LEU A 66 2.40 -0.62 9.52
C LEU A 66 1.12 -0.05 10.16
N LYS A 67 0.49 -0.79 11.07
CA LYS A 67 -0.67 -0.31 11.84
C LYS A 67 -0.33 0.96 12.62
N ALA A 68 0.79 0.99 13.35
CA ALA A 68 1.19 2.13 14.14
C ALA A 68 1.43 3.38 13.27
N VAL A 69 2.08 3.19 12.11
CA VAL A 69 2.34 4.26 11.14
C VAL A 69 1.04 4.81 10.55
N LEU A 70 0.14 3.92 10.10
CA LEU A 70 -1.16 4.33 9.53
C LEU A 70 -2.05 5.01 10.56
N SER A 71 -2.09 4.52 11.81
CA SER A 71 -2.84 5.16 12.90
C SER A 71 -2.33 6.58 13.14
N LYS A 72 -1.01 6.77 13.26
CA LYS A 72 -0.40 8.08 13.50
C LYS A 72 -0.71 9.08 12.39
N ASP A 73 -0.76 8.65 11.14
CA ASP A 73 -1.13 9.51 10.02
C ASP A 73 -2.64 9.77 9.96
N GLY A 74 -3.47 8.75 10.27
CA GLY A 74 -4.91 8.91 10.41
C GLY A 74 -5.26 9.97 11.47
N ASP A 75 -4.61 9.93 12.62
CA ASP A 75 -4.78 10.93 13.69
C ASP A 75 -4.35 12.35 13.27
N LYS A 76 -3.38 12.46 12.36
CA LYS A 76 -2.97 13.76 11.80
C LYS A 76 -4.02 14.28 10.82
N ILE A 77 -4.52 13.42 9.93
CA ILE A 77 -5.57 13.78 8.97
C ILE A 77 -6.83 14.20 9.73
N GLN A 78 -7.25 13.45 10.75
CA GLN A 78 -8.40 13.82 11.59
C GLN A 78 -8.22 15.17 12.28
N ARG A 79 -7.03 15.44 12.84
CA ARG A 79 -6.74 16.76 13.43
C ARG A 79 -6.78 17.87 12.40
N MET A 80 -6.19 17.66 11.22
CA MET A 80 -6.25 18.63 10.13
C MET A 80 -7.67 18.94 9.70
N LEU A 81 -8.53 17.92 9.58
CA LEU A 81 -9.95 18.10 9.25
C LEU A 81 -10.68 18.90 10.34
N ARG A 82 -10.44 18.62 11.63
CA ARG A 82 -11.00 19.40 12.77
C ARG A 82 -10.55 20.85 12.77
N ASP A 83 -9.28 21.08 12.47
CA ASP A 83 -8.67 22.41 12.48
C ASP A 83 -8.97 23.21 11.20
N GLY A 84 -9.70 22.63 10.24
CA GLY A 84 -10.00 23.23 8.94
C GLY A 84 -8.77 23.44 8.06
N ARG A 85 -7.68 22.69 8.30
CA ARG A 85 -6.40 22.85 7.59
C ARG A 85 -6.30 21.85 6.43
N TYR A 86 -6.07 22.38 5.23
CA TYR A 86 -5.77 21.57 4.06
C TYR A 86 -4.25 21.49 3.83
N ASP A 87 -3.70 20.28 3.91
CA ASP A 87 -2.33 19.96 3.46
C ASP A 87 -2.37 18.69 2.62
N GLU A 88 -2.43 18.88 1.30
CA GLU A 88 -2.41 17.82 0.29
C GLU A 88 -1.27 16.81 0.53
N ARG A 89 -0.12 17.27 1.03
CA ARG A 89 1.06 16.42 1.24
C ARG A 89 0.79 15.30 2.23
N GLN A 90 -0.02 15.53 3.26
CA GLN A 90 -0.33 14.51 4.27
C GLN A 90 -1.21 13.40 3.69
N PHE A 91 -2.18 13.76 2.85
CA PHE A 91 -3.03 12.79 2.15
C PHE A 91 -2.23 11.91 1.18
N LYS A 92 -1.30 12.52 0.43
CA LYS A 92 -0.37 11.79 -0.46
C LYS A 92 0.49 10.79 0.30
N VAL A 93 1.06 11.21 1.42
CA VAL A 93 1.90 10.35 2.26
C VAL A 93 1.07 9.23 2.88
N PHE A 94 -0.14 9.52 3.36
CA PHE A 94 -1.05 8.52 3.90
C PHE A 94 -1.40 7.45 2.85
N LEU A 95 -1.81 7.87 1.64
CA LEU A 95 -2.12 6.93 0.55
C LEU A 95 -0.90 6.07 0.17
N SER A 96 0.28 6.69 0.07
CA SER A 96 1.51 5.97 -0.27
C SER A 96 1.87 4.87 0.72
N ARG A 97 1.42 4.98 1.98
CA ARG A 97 1.65 4.01 3.05
C ARG A 97 0.65 2.85 3.03
N PHE A 98 -0.38 2.90 2.18
CA PHE A 98 -1.24 1.74 1.89
C PHE A 98 -0.64 0.79 0.85
N ILE A 99 0.18 1.27 -0.08
CA ILE A 99 0.84 0.41 -1.09
C ILE A 99 1.59 -0.74 -0.41
N PRO A 100 2.34 -0.49 0.68
CA PRO A 100 3.13 -1.53 1.30
C PRO A 100 2.28 -2.57 2.06
N ALA A 101 0.99 -2.29 2.29
CA ALA A 101 0.05 -3.26 2.82
C ALA A 101 -0.15 -4.44 1.85
N ILE A 102 0.06 -4.26 0.54
CA ILE A 102 0.02 -5.36 -0.43
C ILE A 102 1.10 -6.41 -0.12
N PHE A 103 2.24 -5.99 0.43
CA PHE A 103 3.32 -6.91 0.79
C PHE A 103 3.02 -7.69 2.09
N LEU A 104 1.96 -7.36 2.84
CA LEU A 104 1.43 -8.26 3.88
C LEU A 104 0.82 -9.53 3.27
N LEU A 105 0.51 -9.55 1.97
CA LEU A 105 0.05 -10.78 1.33
C LEU A 105 1.20 -11.75 1.06
N SER A 106 2.47 -11.29 1.09
CA SER A 106 3.67 -12.13 0.96
C SER A 106 4.33 -12.27 2.32
N PRO A 107 4.23 -13.41 3.00
CA PRO A 107 4.97 -13.66 4.23
C PRO A 107 6.46 -13.97 3.96
N GLY A 108 7.07 -13.46 2.89
CA GLY A 108 8.47 -13.68 2.55
C GLY A 108 9.40 -12.53 2.94
N VAL A 109 10.69 -12.86 3.07
CA VAL A 109 11.73 -11.92 3.54
C VAL A 109 11.86 -10.73 2.57
N GLY A 110 11.78 -10.98 1.25
CA GLY A 110 11.87 -9.95 0.22
C GLY A 110 10.67 -9.02 0.25
N GLY A 111 9.46 -9.58 0.39
CA GLY A 111 8.22 -8.81 0.53
C GLY A 111 8.25 -7.84 1.71
N MET A 112 8.68 -8.32 2.87
CA MET A 112 8.78 -7.50 4.08
C MET A 112 9.88 -6.44 3.98
N GLY A 113 11.06 -6.80 3.43
CA GLY A 113 12.16 -5.86 3.24
C GLY A 113 11.81 -4.72 2.28
N ILE A 114 11.19 -5.06 1.14
CA ILE A 114 10.76 -4.06 0.15
C ILE A 114 9.59 -3.24 0.69
N GLY A 115 8.62 -3.86 1.37
CA GLY A 115 7.54 -3.14 2.04
C GLY A 115 8.06 -2.09 3.02
N PHE A 116 9.07 -2.44 3.83
CA PHE A 116 9.73 -1.50 4.74
C PHE A 116 10.41 -0.34 3.98
N ILE A 117 11.21 -0.63 2.96
CA ILE A 117 11.88 0.38 2.12
C ILE A 117 10.86 1.32 1.46
N LEU A 118 9.76 0.77 0.94
CA LEU A 118 8.73 1.55 0.27
C LEU A 118 8.04 2.53 1.22
N VAL A 119 7.71 2.13 2.45
CA VAL A 119 7.12 3.03 3.46
C VAL A 119 8.15 4.05 3.99
N PHE A 120 9.38 3.64 4.28
CA PHE A 120 10.35 4.50 4.98
C PHE A 120 11.05 5.49 4.04
N ILE A 121 11.49 5.02 2.89
CA ILE A 121 12.34 5.78 1.97
C ILE A 121 11.50 6.36 0.83
N LEU A 122 10.63 5.54 0.24
CA LEU A 122 9.97 5.88 -1.01
C LEU A 122 8.53 6.39 -0.86
N ALA A 123 7.97 6.47 0.34
CA ALA A 123 6.58 6.89 0.55
C ALA A 123 6.29 8.27 -0.07
N ARG A 124 7.21 9.24 0.12
CA ARG A 124 7.07 10.59 -0.46
C ARG A 124 7.07 10.58 -2.00
N PRO A 125 8.10 10.04 -2.68
CA PRO A 125 8.11 10.01 -4.14
C PRO A 125 6.99 9.13 -4.72
N LEU A 126 6.64 8.02 -4.07
CA LEU A 126 5.51 7.18 -4.49
C LEU A 126 4.17 7.89 -4.36
N GLY A 127 3.91 8.57 -3.25
CA GLY A 127 2.69 9.35 -3.07
C GLY A 127 2.55 10.49 -4.10
N ALA A 128 3.66 11.14 -4.44
CA ALA A 128 3.69 12.14 -5.50
C ALA A 128 3.41 11.52 -6.89
N LEU A 129 4.09 10.43 -7.22
CA LEU A 129 3.93 9.72 -8.50
C LEU A 129 2.50 9.19 -8.68
N MET A 130 1.94 8.58 -7.63
CA MET A 130 0.57 8.05 -7.66
C MET A 130 -0.45 9.17 -7.84
N THR A 131 -0.29 10.29 -7.13
CA THR A 131 -1.19 11.43 -7.32
C THR A 131 -1.12 11.95 -8.73
N TYR A 132 0.09 12.14 -9.26
CA TYR A 132 0.29 12.66 -10.60
C TYR A 132 -0.34 11.75 -11.66
N ARG A 133 -0.16 10.43 -11.54
CA ARG A 133 -0.73 9.47 -12.48
C ARG A 133 -2.24 9.29 -12.33
N ALA A 134 -2.74 9.26 -11.10
CA ALA A 134 -4.15 9.01 -10.82
C ALA A 134 -5.02 10.28 -10.89
N LYS A 135 -4.42 11.46 -11.05
CA LYS A 135 -5.10 12.77 -11.11
C LYS A 135 -6.14 12.93 -10.00
N ILE A 136 -5.78 12.53 -8.78
CA ILE A 136 -6.68 12.58 -7.63
C ILE A 136 -6.89 14.04 -7.23
N ASP A 137 -8.15 14.47 -7.19
CA ASP A 137 -8.53 15.75 -6.63
C ASP A 137 -8.60 15.65 -5.10
N TRP A 138 -7.47 15.96 -4.47
CA TRP A 138 -7.33 15.91 -3.02
C TRP A 138 -8.16 16.96 -2.29
N GLN A 139 -8.53 18.05 -2.96
CA GLN A 139 -9.40 19.07 -2.37
C GLN A 139 -10.82 18.52 -2.24
N SER A 140 -11.34 17.89 -3.30
CA SER A 140 -12.62 17.16 -3.23
C SER A 140 -12.61 16.07 -2.16
N VAL A 141 -11.52 15.30 -2.04
CA VAL A 141 -11.38 14.27 -0.99
C VAL A 141 -11.44 14.88 0.41
N TYR A 142 -10.72 15.99 0.63
CA TYR A 142 -10.75 16.72 1.89
C TYR A 142 -12.16 17.21 2.24
N GLU A 143 -12.87 17.82 1.28
CA GLU A 143 -14.23 18.33 1.48
C GLU A 143 -15.21 17.21 1.85
N ILE A 144 -15.14 16.06 1.16
CA ILE A 144 -15.96 14.88 1.49
C ILE A 144 -15.69 14.42 2.92
N LEU A 145 -14.42 14.26 3.29
CA LEU A 145 -14.04 13.79 4.63
C LEU A 145 -14.44 14.79 5.73
N ARG A 146 -14.35 16.10 5.45
CA ARG A 146 -14.80 17.14 6.39
C ARG A 146 -16.31 17.08 6.60
N LEU A 147 -17.08 16.96 5.53
CA LEU A 147 -18.54 16.83 5.58
C LEU A 147 -19.00 15.56 6.31
N GLU A 148 -18.30 14.45 6.14
CA GLU A 148 -18.56 13.23 6.92
C GLU A 148 -18.28 13.45 8.40
N GLN A 149 -17.20 14.16 8.74
CA GLN A 149 -16.86 14.46 10.12
C GLN A 149 -17.85 15.42 10.79
N GLU A 150 -18.45 16.35 10.04
CA GLU A 150 -19.53 17.23 10.54
C GLU A 150 -20.85 16.46 10.79
N ARG A 151 -21.00 15.25 10.25
CA ARG A 151 -22.19 14.39 10.43
C ARG A 151 -22.09 13.42 11.60
N VAL A 152 -20.89 13.21 12.15
CA VAL A 152 -20.60 12.28 13.27
C VAL A 152 -20.43 13.06 14.56
#